data_AF-A0A955W6H9-F1
#
_entry.id   AF-A0A955W6H9-F1
#
_cell.length_a   1.000
_cell.length_b   1.000
_cell.length_c   1.000
_cell.angle_alpha   90.00
_cell.angle_beta   90.00
_cell.angle_gamma   90.00
#
_symmetry.space_group_name_H-M   'P 1'
#
loop_
_entity.id
_entity.type
_entity.pdbx_description
1 polymer ?
#
loop_
_entity_poly.entity_id
_entity_poly.type
_entity_poly.pdbx_seq_one_letter_code
_entity_poly.pdbx_strand_id
1 'polypeptide(L)'
;MNFFGHVVVAGWFEQDPRYLLGSMLPDFASMSGTRLGTVPVAAVAAGVALHHRTDDAFHAAPAFLHLMTLAREELEARGVAWGTARAVAHVGSELLLDGVLLERHPSAPYVDALEAAAELTRAQHLDAAFRDQGVGFAALLRRLQDAGPPHAYREPARVSEFLERALGRRPRLCFADGDRARVAEVLTGLRPEVERQADPLLAHLRQHELLRPDGARATTAP
;
A
#
# COMPACT_ATOMS: atom_id res chain seq x y z
N MET A 1 0.73 -2.98 -1.73
CA MET A 1 0.42 -2.33 -0.44
C MET A 1 1.46 -1.29 -0.10
N ASN A 2 1.02 -0.06 -0.25
CA ASN A 2 1.72 1.19 0.02
C ASN A 2 0.72 2.07 0.79
N PHE A 3 0.17 1.55 1.89
CA PHE A 3 -1.01 2.15 2.51
C PHE A 3 -0.69 3.53 3.09
N PHE A 4 0.55 3.76 3.54
CA PHE A 4 0.95 5.10 3.97
C PHE A 4 1.11 6.04 2.77
N GLY A 5 1.64 5.57 1.65
CA GLY A 5 1.66 6.31 0.39
C GLY A 5 0.27 6.71 -0.10
N HIS A 6 -0.74 5.86 0.06
CA HIS A 6 -2.13 6.24 -0.23
C HIS A 6 -2.66 7.36 0.65
N VAL A 7 -2.25 7.44 1.93
CA VAL A 7 -2.60 8.57 2.80
C VAL A 7 -1.92 9.84 2.34
N VAL A 8 -0.63 9.75 1.97
CA VAL A 8 0.13 10.91 1.46
C VAL A 8 -0.52 11.47 0.20
N VAL A 9 -0.89 10.61 -0.75
CA VAL A 9 -1.56 11.02 -2.00
C VAL A 9 -2.95 11.59 -1.71
N ALA A 10 -3.75 10.91 -0.87
CA ALA A 10 -5.09 11.39 -0.51
C ALA A 10 -5.08 12.76 0.19
N GLY A 11 -4.06 13.02 1.01
CA GLY A 11 -3.85 14.31 1.68
C GLY A 11 -3.59 15.49 0.74
N TRP A 12 -3.30 15.26 -0.55
CA TRP A 12 -3.23 16.35 -1.54
C TRP A 12 -4.61 16.92 -1.90
N PHE A 13 -5.68 16.14 -1.67
CA PHE A 13 -7.03 16.46 -2.09
C PHE A 13 -7.90 16.86 -0.90
N GLU A 14 -7.85 16.06 0.17
CA GLU A 14 -8.70 16.25 1.34
C GLU A 14 -7.99 15.84 2.63
N GLN A 15 -8.35 16.50 3.73
CA GLN A 15 -7.84 16.19 5.06
C GLN A 15 -8.88 15.50 5.96
N ASP A 16 -10.09 15.21 5.45
CA ASP A 16 -11.10 14.44 6.18
C ASP A 16 -10.56 13.02 6.48
N PRO A 17 -10.41 12.63 7.76
CA PRO A 17 -9.90 11.30 8.13
C PRO A 17 -10.68 10.13 7.51
N ARG A 18 -11.97 10.32 7.20
CA ARG A 18 -12.80 9.29 6.54
C ARG A 18 -12.45 9.13 5.07
N TYR A 19 -12.07 10.22 4.39
CA TYR A 19 -11.55 10.17 3.03
C TYR A 19 -10.19 9.47 2.99
N LEU A 20 -9.28 9.83 3.90
CA LEU A 20 -7.97 9.20 4.06
C LEU A 20 -8.09 7.71 4.42
N LEU A 21 -9.04 7.35 5.29
CA LEU A 21 -9.37 5.94 5.56
C LEU A 21 -9.78 5.22 4.28
N GLY A 22 -10.64 5.83 3.47
CA GLY A 22 -11.07 5.28 2.19
C GLY A 22 -9.90 4.92 1.27
N SER A 23 -8.83 5.73 1.25
CA SER A 23 -7.67 5.47 0.40
C SER A 23 -6.82 4.27 0.85
N MET A 24 -6.92 3.86 2.12
CA MET A 24 -6.24 2.68 2.68
C MET A 24 -7.12 1.44 2.79
N LEU A 25 -8.44 1.62 2.79
CA LEU A 25 -9.39 0.58 3.12
C LEU A 25 -9.29 -0.67 2.23
N PRO A 26 -9.05 -0.57 0.90
CA PRO A 26 -8.84 -1.75 0.05
C PRO A 26 -7.60 -2.58 0.44
N ASP A 27 -6.51 -1.91 0.80
CA ASP A 27 -5.30 -2.56 1.33
C ASP A 27 -5.61 -3.30 2.64
N PHE A 28 -6.33 -2.65 3.57
CA PHE A 28 -6.72 -3.27 4.84
C PHE A 28 -7.65 -4.49 4.64
N ALA A 29 -8.56 -4.44 3.67
CA ALA A 29 -9.40 -5.59 3.33
C ALA A 29 -8.56 -6.76 2.81
N SER A 30 -7.58 -6.50 1.95
CA SER A 30 -6.62 -7.49 1.47
C SER A 30 -5.80 -8.11 2.62
N MET A 31 -5.28 -7.28 3.54
CA MET A 31 -4.52 -7.71 4.72
C MET A 31 -5.30 -8.60 5.67
N SER A 32 -6.59 -8.30 5.85
CA SER A 32 -7.48 -9.06 6.73
C SER A 32 -8.05 -10.31 6.05
N GLY A 33 -7.77 -10.53 4.75
CA GLY A 33 -8.29 -11.66 3.99
C GLY A 33 -9.80 -11.58 3.71
N THR A 34 -10.39 -10.42 3.93
CA THR A 34 -11.81 -10.15 3.64
C THR A 34 -11.95 -9.48 2.27
N ARG A 35 -13.18 -9.17 1.86
CA ARG A 35 -13.44 -8.35 0.67
C ARG A 35 -14.35 -7.20 1.03
N LEU A 36 -14.08 -6.03 0.47
CA LEU A 36 -14.99 -4.90 0.57
C LEU A 36 -16.26 -5.16 -0.23
N GLY A 37 -17.40 -4.88 0.40
CA GLY A 37 -18.68 -4.73 -0.26
C GLY A 37 -18.96 -3.26 -0.56
N THR A 38 -20.21 -2.86 -0.42
CA THR A 38 -20.64 -1.46 -0.58
C THR A 38 -20.14 -0.59 0.56
N VAL A 39 -19.64 0.62 0.25
CA VAL A 39 -19.20 1.60 1.26
C VAL A 39 -20.23 2.73 1.31
N PRO A 40 -21.10 2.80 2.34
CA PRO A 40 -22.20 3.77 2.35
C PRO A 40 -21.76 5.21 2.71
N VAL A 41 -20.63 5.35 3.40
CA VAL A 41 -20.11 6.66 3.81
C VAL A 41 -19.44 7.34 2.61
N ALA A 42 -20.06 8.41 2.11
CA ALA A 42 -19.64 9.08 0.87
C ALA A 42 -18.14 9.47 0.85
N ALA A 43 -17.62 10.03 1.96
CA ALA A 43 -16.20 10.38 2.06
C ALA A 43 -15.28 9.16 1.94
N VAL A 44 -15.63 8.04 2.59
CA VAL A 44 -14.86 6.78 2.51
C VAL A 44 -14.93 6.22 1.09
N ALA A 45 -16.12 6.22 0.47
CA ALA A 45 -16.29 5.76 -0.91
C ALA A 45 -15.47 6.58 -1.91
N ALA A 46 -15.41 7.90 -1.73
CA ALA A 46 -14.57 8.79 -2.55
C ALA A 46 -13.07 8.49 -2.36
N GLY A 47 -12.63 8.19 -1.13
CA GLY A 47 -11.26 7.74 -0.86
C GLY A 47 -10.94 6.39 -1.51
N VAL A 48 -11.87 5.44 -1.51
CA VAL A 48 -11.71 4.14 -2.21
C VAL A 48 -11.59 4.34 -3.72
N ALA A 49 -12.39 5.24 -4.30
CA ALA A 49 -12.26 5.59 -5.72
C ALA A 49 -10.88 6.19 -6.03
N LEU A 50 -10.37 7.07 -5.16
CA LEU A 50 -9.01 7.61 -5.29
C LEU A 50 -7.95 6.51 -5.17
N HIS A 51 -8.09 5.54 -4.25
CA HIS A 51 -7.17 4.42 -4.12
C HIS A 51 -6.98 3.70 -5.45
N HIS A 52 -8.07 3.30 -6.12
CA HIS A 52 -7.99 2.58 -7.39
C HIS A 52 -7.29 3.40 -8.49
N ARG A 53 -7.62 4.70 -8.60
CA ARG A 53 -6.92 5.56 -9.57
C ARG A 53 -5.44 5.72 -9.24
N THR A 54 -5.10 5.80 -7.96
CA THR A 54 -3.72 5.93 -7.48
C THR A 54 -2.94 4.67 -7.82
N ASP A 55 -3.49 3.49 -7.56
CA ASP A 55 -2.88 2.20 -7.92
C ASP A 55 -2.64 2.08 -9.43
N ASP A 56 -3.65 2.39 -10.25
CA ASP A 56 -3.55 2.33 -11.71
C ASP A 56 -2.40 3.23 -12.22
N ALA A 57 -2.31 4.46 -11.72
CA ALA A 57 -1.25 5.40 -12.09
C ALA A 57 0.13 4.99 -11.51
N PHE A 58 0.16 4.49 -10.28
CA PHE A 58 1.38 4.08 -9.58
C PHE A 58 2.03 2.87 -10.25
N HIS A 59 1.26 1.83 -10.57
CA HIS A 59 1.78 0.63 -11.22
C HIS A 59 2.19 0.88 -12.68
N ALA A 60 1.66 1.93 -13.32
CA ALA A 60 2.10 2.37 -14.64
C ALA A 60 3.31 3.33 -14.60
N ALA A 61 3.69 3.84 -13.42
CA ALA A 61 4.73 4.86 -13.32
C ALA A 61 6.11 4.31 -13.73
N PRO A 62 6.86 4.99 -14.63
CA PRO A 62 8.19 4.56 -15.06
C PRO A 62 9.16 4.34 -13.89
N ALA A 63 9.08 5.19 -12.87
CA ALA A 63 9.89 5.10 -11.66
C ALA A 63 9.64 3.79 -10.88
N PHE A 64 8.37 3.36 -10.74
CA PHE A 64 8.04 2.12 -10.04
C PHE A 64 8.43 0.89 -10.86
N LEU A 65 8.19 0.91 -12.17
CA LEU A 65 8.60 -0.17 -13.08
C LEU A 65 10.13 -0.35 -13.08
N HIS A 66 10.89 0.74 -12.97
CA HIS A 66 12.34 0.71 -12.83
C HIS A 66 12.76 0.01 -11.53
N LEU A 67 12.21 0.41 -10.39
CA LEU A 67 12.50 -0.21 -9.08
C LEU A 67 12.19 -1.71 -9.08
N MET A 68 11.03 -2.10 -9.62
CA MET A 68 10.65 -3.51 -9.76
C MET A 68 11.65 -4.30 -10.61
N THR A 69 12.13 -3.71 -11.70
CA THR A 69 13.10 -4.36 -12.60
C THR A 69 14.43 -4.57 -11.89
N LEU A 70 14.98 -3.52 -11.27
CA LEU A 70 16.22 -3.60 -10.51
C LEU A 70 16.16 -4.66 -9.40
N ALA A 71 15.10 -4.62 -8.59
CA ALA A 71 14.94 -5.55 -7.48
C ALA A 71 14.83 -7.00 -7.95
N ARG A 72 14.04 -7.25 -9.01
CA ARG A 72 13.84 -8.59 -9.55
C ARG A 72 15.14 -9.17 -10.11
N GLU A 73 15.87 -8.38 -10.91
CA GLU A 73 17.12 -8.83 -11.54
C GLU A 73 18.18 -9.18 -10.49
N GLU A 74 18.31 -8.37 -9.45
CA GLU A 74 19.26 -8.63 -8.36
C GLU A 74 18.86 -9.86 -7.54
N LEU A 75 17.56 -10.07 -7.28
CA LEU A 75 17.07 -11.26 -6.58
C LEU A 75 17.31 -12.54 -7.40
N GLU A 76 17.03 -12.51 -8.70
CA GLU A 76 17.27 -13.64 -9.60
C GLU A 76 18.76 -13.96 -9.72
N ALA A 77 19.63 -12.94 -9.83
CA ALA A 77 21.08 -13.11 -9.85
C ALA A 77 21.63 -13.78 -8.58
N ARG A 78 20.93 -13.62 -7.44
CA ARG A 78 21.24 -14.25 -6.16
C ARG A 78 20.60 -15.62 -5.96
N GLY A 79 19.91 -16.13 -6.98
CA GLY A 79 19.29 -17.46 -6.98
C GLY A 79 17.95 -17.53 -6.24
N VAL A 80 17.30 -16.40 -5.96
CA VAL A 80 15.93 -16.40 -5.43
C VAL A 80 14.98 -16.88 -6.51
N ALA A 81 14.08 -17.80 -6.16
CA ALA A 81 13.12 -18.37 -7.11
C ALA A 81 12.27 -17.28 -7.77
N TRP A 82 12.02 -17.41 -9.07
CA TRP A 82 11.34 -16.39 -9.88
C TRP A 82 10.01 -15.87 -9.29
N GLY A 83 9.18 -16.76 -8.75
CA GLY A 83 7.91 -16.38 -8.12
C GLY A 83 8.12 -15.48 -6.90
N THR A 84 9.04 -15.88 -6.02
CA THR A 84 9.45 -15.12 -4.83
C THR A 84 10.11 -13.80 -5.23
N ALA A 85 11.04 -13.83 -6.20
CA ALA A 85 11.71 -12.63 -6.71
C ALA A 85 10.72 -11.58 -7.23
N ARG A 86 9.74 -12.00 -8.04
CA ARG A 86 8.68 -11.09 -8.53
C ARG A 86 7.81 -10.52 -7.41
N ALA A 87 7.40 -11.35 -6.46
CA ALA A 87 6.57 -10.91 -5.35
C ALA A 87 7.32 -9.91 -4.44
N VAL A 88 8.58 -10.19 -4.14
CA VAL A 88 9.45 -9.31 -3.35
C VAL A 88 9.77 -8.03 -4.11
N ALA A 89 10.08 -8.10 -5.40
CA ALA A 89 10.35 -6.90 -6.21
C ALA A 89 9.15 -5.94 -6.25
N HIS A 90 7.94 -6.47 -6.33
CA HIS A 90 6.72 -5.68 -6.28
C HIS A 90 6.46 -5.15 -4.86
N VAL A 91 6.14 -6.04 -3.93
CA VAL A 91 5.66 -5.66 -2.59
C VAL A 91 6.78 -5.06 -1.75
N GLY A 92 8.01 -5.56 -1.87
CA GLY A 92 9.15 -5.00 -1.15
C GLY A 92 9.49 -3.57 -1.56
N SER A 93 9.35 -3.21 -2.84
CA SER A 93 9.55 -1.83 -3.31
C SER A 93 8.46 -0.90 -2.77
N GLU A 94 7.20 -1.35 -2.72
CA GLU A 94 6.10 -0.58 -2.13
C GLU A 94 6.31 -0.32 -0.64
N LEU A 95 6.72 -1.36 0.12
CA LEU A 95 6.97 -1.22 1.55
C LEU A 95 8.15 -0.30 1.84
N LEU A 96 9.27 -0.42 1.10
CA LEU A 96 10.38 0.52 1.25
C LEU A 96 9.96 1.95 0.92
N LEU A 97 9.10 2.14 -0.09
CA LEU A 97 8.56 3.45 -0.44
C LEU A 97 7.72 4.03 0.70
N ASP A 98 6.83 3.25 1.32
CA ASP A 98 6.11 3.68 2.53
C ASP A 98 7.10 4.15 3.63
N GLY A 99 8.19 3.40 3.82
CA GLY A 99 9.25 3.76 4.77
C GLY A 99 9.90 5.12 4.46
N VAL A 100 10.25 5.35 3.19
CA VAL A 100 10.80 6.63 2.70
C VAL A 100 9.80 7.77 2.88
N LEU A 101 8.54 7.56 2.50
CA LEU A 101 7.50 8.57 2.62
C LEU A 101 7.23 8.93 4.08
N LEU A 102 7.28 7.95 4.98
CA LEU A 102 7.10 8.16 6.42
C LEU A 102 8.22 9.01 7.04
N GLU A 103 9.38 9.14 6.40
CA GLU A 103 10.46 10.05 6.82
C GLU A 103 10.23 11.49 6.33
N ARG A 104 9.45 11.67 5.27
CA ARG A 104 9.25 12.95 4.57
C ARG A 104 7.90 13.60 4.87
N HIS A 105 6.93 12.83 5.34
CA HIS A 105 5.56 13.27 5.56
C HIS A 105 5.09 13.02 6.99
N PRO A 106 4.22 13.88 7.54
CA PRO A 106 3.66 13.68 8.88
C PRO A 106 2.81 12.41 8.92
N SER A 107 2.86 11.70 10.05
CA SER A 107 2.07 10.48 10.26
C SER A 107 0.71 10.73 10.91
N ALA A 108 0.44 11.95 11.40
CA ALA A 108 -0.83 12.29 12.04
C ALA A 108 -2.06 11.96 11.17
N PRO A 109 -2.10 12.27 9.85
CA PRO A 109 -3.26 11.93 9.02
C PRO A 109 -3.53 10.42 8.93
N TYR A 110 -2.49 9.59 9.00
CA TYR A 110 -2.64 8.12 9.06
C TYR A 110 -3.26 7.70 10.40
N VAL A 111 -2.80 8.26 11.51
CA VAL A 111 -3.33 7.96 12.85
C VAL A 111 -4.79 8.39 12.97
N ASP A 112 -5.12 9.61 12.53
CA ASP A 112 -6.48 10.14 12.55
C ASP A 112 -7.43 9.26 11.71
N ALA A 113 -6.97 8.75 10.57
CA ALA A 113 -7.75 7.82 9.73
C ALA A 113 -8.01 6.47 10.43
N LEU A 114 -7.06 5.94 11.21
CA LEU A 114 -7.28 4.74 12.01
C LEU A 114 -8.27 4.98 13.15
N GLU A 115 -8.24 6.15 13.78
CA GLU A 115 -9.22 6.54 14.80
C GLU A 115 -10.62 6.63 14.21
N ALA A 116 -10.77 7.28 13.04
CA ALA A 116 -12.02 7.35 12.30
C ALA A 116 -12.54 5.95 11.92
N ALA A 117 -11.64 5.03 11.52
CA ALA A 117 -12.02 3.65 11.24
C ALA A 117 -12.59 2.95 12.48
N ALA A 118 -12.01 3.18 13.65
CA ALA A 118 -12.45 2.56 14.90
C ALA A 118 -13.79 3.12 15.35
N GLU A 119 -14.02 4.42 15.16
CA GLU A 119 -15.32 5.05 15.39
C GLU A 119 -16.40 4.49 14.46
N LEU A 120 -16.15 4.46 13.15
CA LEU A 120 -17.11 3.96 12.16
C LEU A 120 -17.42 2.47 12.36
N THR A 121 -16.44 1.67 12.79
CA THR A 121 -16.64 0.26 13.12
C THR A 121 -17.52 0.09 14.36
N ARG A 122 -17.27 0.87 15.44
CA ARG A 122 -18.11 0.83 16.65
C ARG A 122 -19.54 1.29 16.39
N ALA A 123 -19.71 2.31 15.55
CA ALA A 123 -21.01 2.83 15.16
C ALA A 123 -21.75 1.94 14.14
N GLN A 124 -21.13 0.86 13.65
CA GLN A 124 -21.67 0.02 12.57
C GLN A 124 -21.98 0.80 11.28
N HIS A 125 -21.28 1.92 11.08
CA HIS A 125 -21.44 2.79 9.91
C HIS A 125 -20.50 2.41 8.77
N LEU A 126 -19.49 1.59 9.07
CA LEU A 126 -18.73 0.89 8.04
C LEU A 126 -19.51 -0.37 7.64
N ASP A 127 -20.67 -0.19 6.98
CA ASP A 127 -21.51 -1.28 6.44
C ASP A 127 -20.89 -1.91 5.18
N ALA A 128 -19.55 -1.91 5.11
CA ALA A 128 -18.83 -2.71 4.15
C ALA A 128 -19.25 -4.15 4.40
N ALA A 129 -19.92 -4.76 3.42
CA ALA A 129 -20.34 -6.16 3.45
C ALA A 129 -19.10 -7.08 3.38
N PHE A 130 -18.32 -7.07 4.47
CA PHE A 130 -17.18 -7.92 4.68
C PHE A 130 -17.66 -9.37 4.76
N ARG A 131 -16.97 -10.26 4.05
CA ARG A 131 -17.36 -11.69 3.97
C ARG A 131 -17.41 -12.38 5.33
N ASP A 132 -16.58 -11.92 6.26
CA ASP A 132 -16.43 -12.41 7.63
C ASP A 132 -17.15 -11.51 8.64
N GLN A 133 -18.12 -10.72 8.19
CA GLN A 133 -18.85 -9.76 9.02
C GLN A 133 -17.93 -8.75 9.75
N GLY A 134 -16.74 -8.50 9.21
CA GLY A 134 -15.80 -7.50 9.72
C GLY A 134 -14.90 -7.97 10.87
N VAL A 135 -14.94 -9.25 11.25
CA VAL A 135 -14.13 -9.79 12.37
C VAL A 135 -12.63 -9.63 12.12
N GLY A 136 -12.14 -10.05 10.94
CA GLY A 136 -10.75 -9.92 10.54
C GLY A 136 -10.33 -8.47 10.38
N PHE A 137 -11.23 -7.62 9.88
CA PHE A 137 -11.00 -6.18 9.77
C PHE A 137 -10.84 -5.52 11.15
N ALA A 138 -11.72 -5.81 12.10
CA ALA A 138 -11.64 -5.28 13.47
C ALA A 138 -10.37 -5.74 14.20
N ALA A 139 -9.94 -7.00 13.98
CA ALA A 139 -8.69 -7.52 14.53
C ALA A 139 -7.46 -6.82 13.91
N LEU A 140 -7.48 -6.61 12.59
CA LEU A 140 -6.44 -5.86 11.89
C LEU A 140 -6.35 -4.43 12.40
N LEU A 141 -7.48 -3.72 12.50
CA LEU A 141 -7.51 -2.32 12.90
C LEU A 141 -6.91 -2.11 14.29
N ARG A 142 -7.28 -2.96 15.26
CA ARG A 142 -6.70 -2.93 16.60
C ARG A 142 -5.18 -3.08 16.56
N ARG A 143 -4.68 -4.06 15.78
CA ARG A 143 -3.24 -4.27 15.62
C ARG A 143 -2.55 -3.06 14.98
N LEU A 144 -3.19 -2.40 14.00
CA LEU A 144 -2.64 -1.19 13.37
C LEU A 144 -2.64 0.01 14.33
N GLN A 145 -3.68 0.17 15.15
CA GLN A 145 -3.73 1.19 16.19
C GLN A 145 -2.66 0.97 17.27
N ASP A 146 -2.48 -0.27 17.73
CA ASP A 146 -1.46 -0.62 18.73
C ASP A 146 -0.04 -0.43 18.18
N ALA A 147 0.18 -0.71 16.88
CA ALA A 147 1.48 -0.56 16.23
C ALA A 147 1.80 0.89 15.86
N GLY A 148 0.80 1.71 15.57
CA GLY A 148 0.98 3.07 15.06
C GLY A 148 1.47 3.11 13.61
N PRO A 149 2.15 4.20 13.19
CA PRO A 149 2.69 4.33 11.85
C PRO A 149 3.72 3.23 11.53
N PRO A 150 3.87 2.81 10.26
CA PRO A 150 4.65 1.63 9.90
C PRO A 150 6.17 1.88 9.88
N HIS A 151 6.73 2.32 11.00
CA HIS A 151 8.15 2.67 11.14
C HIS A 151 9.10 1.54 10.76
N ALA A 152 8.69 0.28 10.94
CA ALA A 152 9.48 -0.88 10.55
C ALA A 152 9.78 -0.92 9.04
N TYR A 153 9.00 -0.25 8.20
CA TYR A 153 9.25 -0.19 6.76
C TYR A 153 10.46 0.68 6.38
N ARG A 154 10.98 1.46 7.33
CA ARG A 154 12.24 2.19 7.16
C ARG A 154 13.45 1.26 7.17
N GLU A 155 13.30 0.03 7.67
CA GLU A 155 14.39 -0.92 7.87
C GLU A 155 14.28 -2.10 6.88
N PRO A 156 15.17 -2.22 5.89
CA PRO A 156 15.13 -3.31 4.89
C PRO A 156 15.08 -4.72 5.49
N ALA A 157 15.77 -4.95 6.60
CA ALA A 157 15.74 -6.23 7.31
C ALA A 157 14.33 -6.55 7.83
N ARG A 158 13.62 -5.57 8.41
CA ARG A 158 12.26 -5.74 8.93
C ARG A 158 11.25 -5.91 7.80
N VAL A 159 11.45 -5.25 6.66
CA VAL A 159 10.68 -5.49 5.43
C VAL A 159 10.85 -6.95 4.97
N SER A 160 12.09 -7.49 4.97
CA SER A 160 12.33 -8.88 4.58
C SER A 160 11.62 -9.89 5.50
N GLU A 161 11.63 -9.67 6.81
CA GLU A 161 10.90 -10.50 7.79
C GLU A 161 9.39 -10.44 7.57
N PHE A 162 8.87 -9.27 7.24
CA PHE A 162 7.45 -9.11 6.92
C PHE A 162 7.08 -9.89 5.65
N LEU A 163 7.88 -9.78 4.59
CA LEU A 163 7.65 -10.47 3.32
C LEU A 163 7.70 -11.99 3.48
N GLU A 164 8.68 -12.52 4.21
CA GLU A 164 8.78 -13.96 4.52
C GLU A 164 7.49 -14.47 5.17
N ARG A 165 7.00 -13.78 6.21
CA ARG A 165 5.74 -14.14 6.88
C ARG A 165 4.53 -14.01 5.96
N ALA A 166 4.44 -12.93 5.18
CA ALA A 166 3.31 -12.66 4.30
C ALA A 166 3.21 -13.66 3.13
N LEU A 167 4.35 -14.15 2.65
CA LEU A 167 4.43 -15.06 1.51
C LEU A 167 4.51 -16.54 1.92
N GLY A 168 4.80 -16.85 3.19
CA GLY A 168 4.96 -18.22 3.69
C GLY A 168 3.75 -19.15 3.46
N ARG A 169 2.53 -18.61 3.34
CA ARG A 169 1.33 -19.40 3.03
C ARG A 169 1.09 -19.64 1.54
N ARG A 170 1.97 -19.13 0.67
CA ARG A 170 1.83 -19.19 -0.79
C ARG A 170 2.96 -20.05 -1.36
N PRO A 171 2.74 -21.36 -1.60
CA PRO A 171 3.82 -22.29 -1.96
C PRO A 171 4.66 -21.89 -3.18
N ARG A 172 4.08 -21.10 -4.10
CA ARG A 172 4.77 -20.61 -5.31
C ARG A 172 5.60 -19.33 -5.08
N LEU A 173 5.45 -18.67 -3.93
CA LEU A 173 6.07 -17.39 -3.59
C LEU A 173 6.83 -17.43 -2.25
N CYS A 174 6.78 -18.56 -1.53
CA CYS A 174 7.39 -18.68 -0.22
C CYS A 174 8.91 -18.64 -0.32
N PHE A 175 9.55 -18.17 0.73
CA PHE A 175 10.99 -18.10 0.82
C PHE A 175 11.56 -19.51 0.99
N ALA A 176 12.65 -19.81 0.30
CA ALA A 176 13.48 -20.98 0.60
C ALA A 176 14.48 -20.65 1.72
N ASP A 177 15.13 -21.68 2.25
CA ASP A 177 16.19 -21.51 3.24
C ASP A 177 17.29 -20.58 2.70
N GLY A 178 17.59 -19.52 3.47
CA GLY A 178 18.57 -18.50 3.11
C GLY A 178 18.03 -17.33 2.26
N ASP A 179 16.83 -17.42 1.69
CA ASP A 179 16.27 -16.33 0.87
C ASP A 179 16.06 -15.05 1.68
N ARG A 180 15.69 -15.15 2.97
CA ARG A 180 15.49 -13.96 3.80
C ARG A 180 16.74 -13.06 3.86
N ALA A 181 17.92 -13.65 4.05
CA ALA A 181 19.17 -12.90 4.10
C ALA A 181 19.47 -12.24 2.76
N ARG A 182 19.32 -12.98 1.66
CA ARG A 182 19.50 -12.46 0.29
C ARG A 182 18.54 -11.31 0.00
N VAL A 183 17.25 -11.47 0.34
CA VAL A 183 16.23 -10.43 0.18
C VAL A 183 16.56 -9.19 1.00
N ALA A 184 16.98 -9.34 2.26
CA ALA A 184 17.38 -8.21 3.10
C ALA A 184 18.56 -7.43 2.48
N GLU A 185 19.56 -8.11 1.93
CA GLU A 185 20.68 -7.50 1.23
C GLU A 185 20.21 -6.73 -0.02
N VAL A 186 19.35 -7.32 -0.85
CA VAL A 186 18.80 -6.63 -2.03
C VAL A 186 18.01 -5.40 -1.63
N LEU A 187 17.10 -5.52 -0.66
CA LEU A 187 16.30 -4.38 -0.19
C LEU A 187 17.16 -3.27 0.40
N THR A 188 18.28 -3.63 1.04
CA THR A 188 19.26 -2.65 1.54
C THR A 188 19.93 -1.90 0.39
N GLY A 189 20.35 -2.61 -0.66
CA GLY A 189 20.91 -2.00 -1.87
C GLY A 189 19.90 -1.19 -2.68
N LEU A 190 18.63 -1.58 -2.67
CA LEU A 190 17.53 -0.91 -3.39
C LEU A 190 17.09 0.39 -2.72
N ARG A 191 17.21 0.50 -1.40
CA ARG A 191 16.69 1.63 -0.61
C ARG A 191 17.14 3.02 -1.12
N PRO A 192 18.42 3.28 -1.42
CA PRO A 192 18.84 4.58 -1.98
C PRO A 192 18.19 4.90 -3.33
N GLU A 193 17.87 3.87 -4.12
CA GLU A 193 17.16 4.03 -5.38
C GLU A 193 15.69 4.38 -5.15
N VAL A 194 15.01 3.72 -4.20
CA VAL A 194 13.65 4.09 -3.79
C VAL A 194 13.59 5.55 -3.35
N GLU A 195 14.58 6.00 -2.56
CA GLU A 195 14.67 7.40 -2.14
C GLU A 195 14.82 8.38 -3.30
N ARG A 196 15.62 8.02 -4.31
CA ARG A 196 15.83 8.81 -5.53
C ARG A 196 14.59 8.84 -6.42
N GLN A 197 13.87 7.74 -6.51
CA GLN A 197 12.68 7.59 -7.35
C GLN A 197 11.39 8.10 -6.70
N ALA A 198 11.39 8.35 -5.39
CA ALA A 198 10.21 8.82 -4.67
C ALA A 198 9.65 10.15 -5.23
N ASP A 199 10.50 11.16 -5.46
CA ASP A 199 10.02 12.46 -5.96
C ASP A 199 9.54 12.39 -7.42
N PRO A 200 10.27 11.75 -8.37
CA PRO A 200 9.76 11.49 -9.72
C PRO A 200 8.42 10.75 -9.72
N LEU A 201 8.26 9.77 -8.83
CA LEU A 201 7.04 8.99 -8.71
C LEU A 201 5.87 9.85 -8.20
N LEU A 202 6.06 10.63 -7.13
CA LEU A 202 5.02 11.53 -6.64
C LEU A 202 4.67 12.62 -7.67
N ALA A 203 5.66 13.12 -8.42
CA ALA A 203 5.44 14.05 -9.52
C ALA A 203 4.61 13.41 -10.65
N HIS A 204 4.89 12.15 -11.01
CA HIS A 204 4.09 11.40 -11.98
C HIS A 204 2.62 11.28 -11.53
N LEU A 205 2.39 10.90 -10.27
CA LEU A 205 1.04 10.78 -9.71
C LEU A 205 0.28 12.12 -9.75
N ARG A 206 0.95 13.24 -9.45
CA ARG A 206 0.34 14.58 -9.54
C ARG A 206 -0.03 14.99 -10.96
N GLN A 207 0.74 14.56 -11.96
CA GLN A 207 0.52 14.91 -13.36
C GLN A 207 -0.52 14.01 -14.04
N HIS A 208 -0.71 12.79 -13.52
CA HIS A 208 -1.72 11.87 -14.02
C HIS A 208 -3.13 12.37 -13.66
N GLU A 209 -4.17 11.83 -14.30
CA GLU A 209 -5.57 12.23 -14.14
C GLU A 209 -6.16 12.00 -12.72
N LEU A 210 -5.34 11.78 -11.68
CA LEU A 210 -5.78 11.73 -10.28
C LEU A 210 -6.54 13.00 -9.87
N LEU A 211 -6.19 14.14 -10.48
CA LEU A 211 -6.77 15.47 -10.24
C LEU A 211 -8.07 15.74 -11.00
N ARG A 212 -8.49 14.87 -11.93
CA ARG A 212 -9.74 15.09 -12.66
C ARG A 212 -10.90 14.53 -11.83
N PRO A 213 -11.86 15.37 -11.37
CA PRO A 213 -13.12 14.82 -10.91
C PRO A 213 -13.72 14.01 -12.07
N ASP A 214 -14.38 12.89 -11.75
CA ASP A 214 -14.91 11.89 -12.69
C ASP A 214 -15.98 12.40 -13.71
N GLY A 215 -16.04 13.71 -13.97
CA GLY A 215 -16.95 14.36 -14.92
C GLY A 215 -16.46 14.50 -16.36
N ALA A 216 -15.27 14.02 -16.73
CA ALA A 216 -14.72 14.21 -18.08
C ALA A 216 -14.82 12.98 -19.01
N ARG A 217 -15.54 11.93 -18.63
CA ARG A 217 -15.99 10.88 -19.56
C ARG A 217 -17.45 11.09 -19.97
N ALA A 218 -17.75 12.29 -20.47
CA ALA A 218 -18.97 12.51 -21.24
C ALA A 218 -18.76 11.90 -22.64
N THR A 219 -19.37 10.74 -22.86
CA THR A 219 -19.89 10.24 -24.15
C THR A 219 -19.25 10.79 -25.42
N THR A 220 -18.35 10.01 -26.01
CA THR A 220 -18.27 9.87 -27.47
C THR A 220 -18.62 8.43 -27.83
N ALA A 221 -19.92 8.21 -28.05
CA ALA A 221 -20.40 7.10 -28.87
C ALA A 221 -20.72 7.68 -30.27
N PRO A 222 -20.49 6.91 -31.35
CA PRO A 222 -20.50 7.39 -32.73
C PRO A 222 -21.89 7.81 -33.23
#